data_AF-A0A5F1Z7J2-F1
#
_entry.id   AF-A0A5F1Z7J2-F1
#
_cell.length_a   1.000
_cell.length_b   1.000
_cell.length_c   1.000
_cell.angle_alpha   90.00
_cell.angle_beta   90.00
_cell.angle_gamma   90.00
#
_symmetry.space_group_name_H-M   'P 1'
#
loop_
_entity.id
_entity.type
_entity.pdbx_description
1 polymer ?
#
loop_
_entity_poly.entity_id
_entity_poly.type
_entity_poly.pdbx_seq_one_letter_code
_entity_poly.pdbx_strand_id
1 'polypeptide(L)'
;MKLKFKSLQSIGAERESVIQKQIQKIRKEISLWDFSSKNKEAREILLRTNVSSFSFCRVRVEKDSVVAIDSRLKFVSLTVNNLEKLYHSQPAKTTFQKQTFLIKKAIVYLDTLLAISKRIFEISELEIRKKTKGKDLQWELDLLIDEVDRIASLAEFRYLHLFGGDYAKSSRTASMWFINEKNGSLFRVYIATMTSKALGLRSLDGNYLTLSNSTLLQKKIEETILKIKEERKQLQSVLD
;
A
#
# COMPACT_ATOMS: atom_id res chain seq x y z
N MET A 1 -0.16 14.71 -1.10
CA MET A 1 -0.50 14.10 -2.42
C MET A 1 -1.67 13.11 -2.25
N LYS A 2 -2.92 13.55 -2.45
CA LYS A 2 -4.08 12.62 -2.49
C LYS A 2 -4.25 12.12 -3.92
N LEU A 3 -3.79 10.91 -4.20
CA LEU A 3 -4.06 10.24 -5.47
C LEU A 3 -5.57 9.99 -5.56
N LYS A 4 -6.21 10.40 -6.66
CA LYS A 4 -7.65 10.19 -6.86
C LYS A 4 -7.99 8.70 -6.81
N PHE A 5 -9.03 8.39 -6.04
CA PHE A 5 -9.58 7.06 -5.87
C PHE A 5 -10.18 6.60 -7.21
N LYS A 6 -9.59 5.56 -7.79
CA LYS A 6 -9.99 4.86 -9.02
C LYS A 6 -9.99 5.68 -10.32
N SER A 7 -9.07 5.30 -11.22
CA SER A 7 -9.35 5.31 -12.66
C SER A 7 -9.18 3.89 -13.17
N LEU A 8 -10.27 3.27 -13.61
CA LEU A 8 -10.34 1.96 -14.26
C LEU A 8 -9.25 1.85 -15.34
N GLN A 9 -8.33 0.91 -15.15
CA GLN A 9 -7.28 0.57 -16.11
C GLN A 9 -7.16 -0.93 -16.18
N SER A 10 -6.76 -1.45 -17.33
CA SER A 10 -6.45 -2.87 -17.51
C SER A 10 -5.42 -3.30 -16.47
N ILE A 11 -5.88 -3.98 -15.42
CA ILE A 11 -5.02 -4.53 -14.38
C ILE A 11 -4.32 -5.75 -14.98
N GLY A 12 -3.00 -5.67 -15.15
CA GLY A 12 -2.21 -6.74 -15.76
C GLY A 12 -0.71 -6.48 -15.68
N ALA A 13 0.09 -7.51 -16.00
CA ALA A 13 1.56 -7.48 -15.88
C ALA A 13 2.21 -6.29 -16.61
N GLU A 14 1.78 -6.02 -17.86
CA GLU A 14 2.34 -4.95 -18.69
C GLU A 14 2.18 -3.56 -18.05
N ARG A 15 1.01 -3.29 -17.47
CA ARG A 15 0.76 -2.04 -16.75
C ARG A 15 1.70 -1.90 -15.57
N GLU A 16 1.81 -2.94 -14.75
CA GLU A 16 2.69 -2.91 -13.58
C GLU A 16 4.16 -2.72 -14.00
N SER A 17 4.61 -3.39 -15.07
CA SER A 17 5.95 -3.22 -15.64
C SER A 17 6.25 -1.78 -16.08
N VAL A 18 5.30 -1.13 -16.75
CA VAL A 18 5.43 0.28 -17.19
C VAL A 18 5.54 1.21 -15.98
N ILE A 19 4.67 1.03 -14.99
CA ILE A 19 4.67 1.84 -13.75
C ILE A 19 5.99 1.65 -13.01
N GLN A 20 6.49 0.42 -12.89
CA GLN A 20 7.75 0.11 -12.23
C GLN A 20 8.93 0.82 -12.88
N LYS A 21 9.06 0.73 -14.21
CA LYS A 21 10.15 1.40 -14.95
C LYS A 21 10.12 2.91 -14.75
N GLN A 22 8.93 3.51 -14.74
CA GLN A 22 8.78 4.94 -14.50
C GLN A 22 9.17 5.34 -13.08
N ILE A 23 8.71 4.61 -12.07
CA ILE A 23 9.07 4.89 -10.68
C ILE A 23 10.59 4.77 -10.49
N GLN A 24 11.22 3.74 -11.07
CA GLN A 24 12.68 3.60 -10.99
C GLN A 24 13.41 4.78 -11.65
N LYS A 25 12.93 5.24 -12.82
CA LYS A 25 13.48 6.43 -13.48
C LYS A 25 13.34 7.67 -12.60
N ILE A 26 12.15 7.90 -12.05
CA ILE A 26 11.85 9.05 -11.19
C ILE A 26 12.69 9.02 -9.92
N ARG A 27 12.87 7.86 -9.28
CA ARG A 27 13.72 7.76 -8.08
C ARG A 27 15.19 8.07 -8.38
N LYS A 28 15.69 7.67 -9.55
CA LYS A 28 17.03 8.09 -10.02
C LYS A 28 17.09 9.59 -10.25
N GLU A 29 16.06 10.19 -10.86
CA GLU A 29 15.98 11.64 -11.03
C GLU A 29 15.96 12.36 -9.68
N ILE A 30 15.13 11.93 -8.72
CA ILE A 30 15.05 12.49 -7.36
C ILE A 30 16.41 12.44 -6.65
N SER A 31 17.14 11.33 -6.77
CA SER A 31 18.48 11.21 -6.18
C SER A 31 19.50 12.20 -6.76
N LEU A 32 19.28 12.72 -7.97
CA LEU A 32 20.13 13.71 -8.63
C LEU A 32 19.67 15.15 -8.39
N TRP A 33 18.55 15.34 -7.70
CA TRP A 33 18.00 16.67 -7.49
C TRP A 33 18.80 17.44 -6.43
N ASP A 34 19.56 18.42 -6.89
CA ASP A 34 20.11 19.46 -6.02
C ASP A 34 19.13 20.64 -5.90
N PHE A 35 18.80 21.02 -4.67
CA PHE A 35 17.95 22.16 -4.32
C PHE A 35 18.76 23.33 -3.72
N SER A 36 20.06 23.38 -4.00
CA SER A 36 20.97 24.47 -3.60
C SER A 36 20.64 25.81 -4.26
N SER A 37 20.11 25.82 -5.49
CA SER A 37 19.74 27.05 -6.18
C SER A 37 18.42 27.65 -5.65
N LYS A 38 18.44 28.93 -5.25
CA LYS A 38 17.28 29.69 -4.71
C LYS A 38 16.04 29.74 -5.62
N ASN A 39 16.15 29.42 -6.92
CA ASN A 39 15.08 29.63 -7.91
C ASN A 39 14.28 28.37 -8.31
N LYS A 40 14.50 27.21 -7.68
CA LYS A 40 13.73 25.98 -7.98
C LYS A 40 13.21 25.35 -6.70
N GLU A 41 12.18 25.97 -6.11
CA GLU A 41 11.53 25.46 -4.89
C GLU A 41 10.69 24.21 -5.15
N ALA A 42 10.20 24.03 -6.39
CA ALA A 42 9.40 22.88 -6.77
C ALA A 42 9.81 22.31 -8.13
N ARG A 43 9.71 20.98 -8.27
CA ARG A 43 9.91 20.23 -9.52
C ARG A 43 8.64 19.44 -9.83
N GLU A 44 8.38 19.18 -11.11
CA GLU A 44 7.23 18.39 -11.53
C GLU A 44 7.65 16.97 -11.90
N ILE A 45 6.87 16.00 -11.41
CA ILE A 45 6.98 14.60 -11.78
C ILE A 45 5.78 14.25 -12.68
N LEU A 46 6.07 13.54 -13.77
CA LEU A 46 5.07 12.98 -14.67
C LEU A 46 5.00 11.46 -14.46
N LEU A 47 3.85 10.98 -13.97
CA LEU A 47 3.57 9.56 -13.79
C LEU A 47 2.53 9.10 -14.80
N ARG A 48 2.80 8.08 -15.62
CA ARG A 48 1.71 7.46 -16.36
C ARG A 48 0.89 6.62 -15.40
N THR A 49 -0.42 6.71 -15.55
CA THR A 49 -1.32 5.85 -14.79
C THR A 49 -1.60 4.59 -15.59
N ASN A 50 -1.72 4.67 -16.93
CA ASN A 50 -2.07 3.55 -17.80
C ASN A 50 -0.95 3.16 -18.79
N VAL A 51 -1.18 2.06 -19.51
CA VAL A 51 -0.45 1.65 -20.72
C VAL A 51 -0.67 2.67 -21.87
N SER A 52 -1.82 3.34 -21.91
CA SER A 52 -2.10 4.38 -22.91
C SER A 52 -1.23 5.63 -22.70
N SER A 53 -0.67 6.14 -23.79
CA SER A 53 0.29 7.26 -23.81
C SER A 53 -0.25 8.56 -23.20
N PHE A 54 -1.57 8.77 -23.26
CA PHE A 54 -2.22 10.03 -22.89
C PHE A 54 -2.66 10.11 -21.41
N SER A 55 -2.60 9.00 -20.67
CA SER A 55 -3.03 8.98 -19.27
C SER A 55 -1.84 9.23 -18.33
N PHE A 56 -1.57 10.51 -18.03
CA PHE A 56 -0.54 10.92 -17.08
C PHE A 56 -1.10 11.75 -15.92
N CYS A 57 -0.48 11.62 -14.76
CA CYS A 57 -0.69 12.42 -13.57
C CYS A 57 0.54 13.33 -13.40
N ARG A 58 0.30 14.65 -13.31
CA ARG A 58 1.33 15.61 -12.96
C ARG A 58 1.32 15.82 -11.44
N VAL A 59 2.49 15.74 -10.82
CA VAL A 59 2.66 15.96 -9.39
C VAL A 59 3.74 17.00 -9.18
N ARG A 60 3.41 18.09 -8.50
CA ARG A 60 4.39 19.07 -8.03
C ARG A 60 5.03 18.56 -6.74
N VAL A 61 6.36 18.58 -6.69
CA VAL A 61 7.18 18.15 -5.56
C VAL A 61 7.95 19.34 -5.03
N GLU A 62 7.70 19.66 -3.76
CA GLU A 62 8.40 20.70 -3.02
C GLU A 62 9.65 20.14 -2.36
N LYS A 63 10.71 20.97 -2.22
CA LYS A 63 12.00 20.61 -1.62
C LYS A 63 11.88 19.83 -0.31
N ASP A 64 11.02 20.31 0.57
CA ASP A 64 10.80 19.78 1.92
C ASP A 64 10.14 18.38 1.92
N SER A 65 9.39 18.05 0.86
CA SER A 65 8.64 16.80 0.71
C SER A 65 9.42 15.68 0.00
N VAL A 66 10.64 15.95 -0.47
CA VAL A 66 11.39 15.05 -1.37
C VAL A 66 11.68 13.70 -0.72
N VAL A 67 12.15 13.70 0.52
CA VAL A 67 12.46 12.47 1.26
C VAL A 67 11.21 11.61 1.46
N ALA A 68 10.12 12.27 1.88
CA ALA A 68 8.83 11.63 2.10
C ALA A 68 8.28 11.00 0.80
N ILE A 69 8.47 11.68 -0.34
CA ILE A 69 8.06 11.19 -1.66
C ILE A 69 8.92 10.02 -2.12
N ASP A 70 10.25 10.06 -1.94
CA ASP A 70 11.09 8.91 -2.29
C ASP A 70 10.73 7.66 -1.48
N SER A 71 10.53 7.82 -0.17
CA SER A 71 10.05 6.74 0.71
C SER A 71 8.73 6.16 0.22
N ARG A 72 7.75 7.00 -0.13
CA ARG A 72 6.48 6.54 -0.68
C ARG A 72 6.67 5.79 -2.02
N LEU A 73 7.44 6.36 -2.95
CA LEU A 73 7.70 5.77 -4.27
C LEU A 73 8.42 4.41 -4.15
N LYS A 74 9.29 4.23 -3.15
CA LYS A 74 9.92 2.94 -2.84
C LYS A 74 8.87 1.86 -2.57
N PHE A 75 7.85 2.14 -1.74
CA PHE A 75 6.80 1.15 -1.43
C PHE A 75 5.83 0.92 -2.58
N VAL A 76 5.52 1.97 -3.37
CA VAL A 76 4.76 1.79 -4.61
C VAL A 76 5.53 0.85 -5.55
N SER A 77 6.83 1.08 -5.75
CA SER A 77 7.67 0.22 -6.57
C SER A 77 7.72 -1.22 -6.07
N LEU A 78 7.77 -1.43 -4.75
CA LEU A 78 7.75 -2.77 -4.15
C LEU A 78 6.44 -3.50 -4.47
N THR A 79 5.31 -2.81 -4.30
CA THR A 79 3.98 -3.36 -4.55
C THR A 79 3.82 -3.76 -6.01
N VAL A 80 4.16 -2.85 -6.92
CA VAL A 80 4.05 -3.04 -8.37
C VAL A 80 4.90 -4.23 -8.84
N ASN A 81 6.15 -4.34 -8.38
CA ASN A 81 7.04 -5.45 -8.71
C ASN A 81 6.49 -6.81 -8.24
N ASN A 82 5.96 -6.87 -7.02
CA ASN A 82 5.40 -8.11 -6.49
C ASN A 82 4.10 -8.50 -7.23
N LEU A 83 3.30 -7.51 -7.64
CA LEU A 83 2.12 -7.75 -8.48
C LEU A 83 2.50 -8.22 -9.89
N GLU A 84 3.50 -7.60 -10.53
CA GLU A 84 4.02 -8.03 -11.84
C GLU A 84 4.45 -9.50 -11.79
N LYS A 85 5.26 -9.89 -10.80
CA LYS A 85 5.65 -11.28 -10.57
C LYS A 85 4.46 -12.21 -10.39
N LEU A 86 3.44 -11.79 -9.63
CA LEU A 86 2.23 -12.57 -9.42
C LEU A 86 1.48 -12.80 -10.72
N TYR A 87 1.29 -11.77 -11.55
CA TYR A 87 0.59 -11.89 -12.84
C TYR A 87 1.33 -12.84 -13.80
N HIS A 88 2.67 -12.84 -13.81
CA HIS A 88 3.44 -13.79 -14.63
C HIS A 88 3.33 -15.24 -14.14
N SER A 89 3.14 -15.44 -12.84
CA SER A 89 3.15 -16.78 -12.24
C SER A 89 1.88 -17.62 -12.45
N GLN A 90 0.73 -17.01 -12.80
CA GLN A 90 -0.56 -17.73 -12.81
C GLN A 90 -1.53 -17.29 -13.92
N PRO A 91 -1.95 -18.19 -14.85
CA PRO A 91 -3.13 -17.97 -15.66
C PRO A 91 -4.39 -18.26 -14.83
N ALA A 92 -5.22 -17.25 -14.57
CA ALA A 92 -6.46 -17.39 -13.78
C ALA A 92 -7.62 -17.97 -14.63
N LYS A 93 -7.47 -19.21 -15.12
CA LYS A 93 -8.48 -19.87 -16.00
C LYS A 93 -9.55 -20.56 -15.16
N THR A 94 -9.16 -21.50 -14.30
CA THR A 94 -10.08 -22.29 -13.47
C THR A 94 -10.57 -21.50 -12.26
N THR A 95 -11.68 -21.96 -11.65
CA THR A 95 -12.21 -21.35 -10.41
C THR A 95 -11.19 -21.42 -9.27
N PHE A 96 -10.51 -22.55 -9.09
CA PHE A 96 -9.48 -22.73 -8.08
C PHE A 96 -8.28 -21.80 -8.30
N GLN A 97 -7.80 -21.70 -9.55
CA GLN A 97 -6.74 -20.74 -9.89
C GLN A 97 -7.14 -19.29 -9.59
N LYS A 98 -8.39 -18.91 -9.86
CA LYS A 98 -8.91 -17.57 -9.52
C LYS A 98 -8.97 -17.35 -8.01
N GLN A 99 -9.39 -18.36 -7.23
CA GLN A 99 -9.42 -18.31 -5.76
C GLN A 99 -8.01 -18.16 -5.18
N THR A 100 -7.07 -19.02 -5.60
CA THR A 100 -5.65 -18.93 -5.21
C THR A 100 -5.05 -17.59 -5.60
N PHE A 101 -5.34 -17.09 -6.81
CA PHE A 101 -4.82 -15.82 -7.29
C PHE A 101 -5.33 -14.65 -6.44
N LEU A 102 -6.62 -14.64 -6.08
CA LEU A 102 -7.21 -13.63 -5.19
C LEU A 102 -6.45 -13.58 -3.86
N ILE A 103 -6.23 -14.73 -3.22
CA ILE A 103 -5.54 -14.81 -1.93
C ILE A 103 -4.08 -14.37 -2.04
N LYS A 104 -3.35 -14.85 -3.05
CA LYS A 104 -1.97 -14.41 -3.30
C LYS A 104 -1.89 -12.90 -3.54
N LYS A 105 -2.84 -12.34 -4.28
CA LYS A 105 -2.93 -10.89 -4.50
C LYS A 105 -3.15 -10.13 -3.20
N ALA A 106 -4.03 -10.62 -2.33
CA ALA A 106 -4.23 -10.05 -0.99
C ALA A 106 -2.94 -10.09 -0.15
N ILE A 107 -2.23 -11.22 -0.15
CA ILE A 107 -0.96 -11.40 0.56
C ILE A 107 0.10 -10.40 0.08
N VAL A 108 0.22 -10.17 -1.23
CA VAL A 108 1.15 -9.16 -1.78
C VAL A 108 0.89 -7.77 -1.18
N TYR A 109 -0.39 -7.37 -1.08
CA TYR A 109 -0.73 -6.12 -0.43
C TYR A 109 -0.42 -6.12 1.07
N LEU A 110 -0.72 -7.21 1.80
CA LEU A 110 -0.36 -7.32 3.22
C LEU A 110 1.15 -7.22 3.46
N ASP A 111 1.98 -7.82 2.61
CA ASP A 111 3.43 -7.75 2.70
C ASP A 111 3.93 -6.30 2.52
N THR A 112 3.30 -5.54 1.62
CA THR A 112 3.63 -4.12 1.42
C THR A 112 3.19 -3.26 2.60
N LEU A 113 2.00 -3.52 3.17
CA LEU A 113 1.52 -2.84 4.38
C LEU A 113 2.42 -3.14 5.59
N LEU A 114 2.92 -4.37 5.71
CA LEU A 114 3.87 -4.77 6.73
C LEU A 114 5.19 -4.01 6.57
N ALA A 115 5.70 -3.88 5.34
CA ALA A 115 6.93 -3.13 5.06
C ALA A 115 6.79 -1.64 5.37
N ILE A 116 5.64 -1.03 5.05
CA ILE A 116 5.33 0.36 5.41
C ILE A 116 5.27 0.51 6.94
N SER A 117 4.56 -0.38 7.63
CA SER A 117 4.41 -0.32 9.09
C SER A 117 5.76 -0.43 9.81
N LYS A 118 6.65 -1.30 9.33
CA LYS A 118 8.04 -1.39 9.84
C LYS A 118 8.83 -0.09 9.61
N ARG A 119 8.67 0.55 8.45
CA ARG A 119 9.31 1.84 8.18
C ARG A 119 8.78 2.95 9.10
N ILE A 120 7.48 2.98 9.35
CA ILE A 120 6.88 3.91 10.32
C ILE A 120 7.46 3.69 11.71
N PHE A 121 7.67 2.42 12.12
CA PHE A 121 8.35 2.09 13.38
C PHE A 121 9.78 2.65 13.42
N GLU A 122 10.58 2.45 12.36
CA GLU A 122 11.94 3.01 12.26
C GLU A 122 11.94 4.54 12.38
N ILE A 123 10.98 5.24 11.76
CA ILE A 123 10.84 6.70 11.85
C ILE A 123 10.64 7.11 13.31
N SER A 124 9.78 6.39 14.04
CA SER A 124 9.54 6.64 15.46
C SER A 124 10.78 6.41 16.32
N GLU A 125 11.57 5.38 16.04
CA GLU A 125 12.84 5.14 16.75
C GLU A 125 13.87 6.24 16.47
N LEU A 126 13.96 6.69 15.22
CA LEU A 126 14.85 7.76 14.81
C LEU A 126 14.49 9.09 15.49
N GLU A 127 13.21 9.38 15.64
CA GLU A 127 12.75 10.57 16.37
C GLU A 127 13.21 10.54 17.83
N ILE A 128 12.97 9.43 18.53
CA ILE A 128 13.36 9.25 19.94
C ILE A 128 14.88 9.39 20.09
N ARG A 129 15.65 8.77 19.19
CA ARG A 129 17.12 8.82 19.24
C ARG A 129 17.68 10.22 19.00
N LYS A 130 17.17 10.94 17.99
CA LYS A 130 17.71 12.27 17.63
C LYS A 130 17.18 13.39 18.53
N LYS A 131 16.07 13.18 19.27
CA LYS A 131 15.35 14.20 20.06
C LYS A 131 14.96 15.47 19.27
N THR A 132 15.08 15.45 17.95
CA THR A 132 14.76 16.57 17.06
C THR A 132 13.43 16.28 16.37
N LYS A 133 12.46 17.17 16.55
CA LYS A 133 11.20 17.16 15.79
C LYS A 133 11.44 17.76 14.40
N GLY A 134 11.83 16.93 13.45
CA GLY A 134 11.98 17.33 12.06
C GLY A 134 10.63 17.35 11.35
N LYS A 135 10.25 18.48 10.73
CA LYS A 135 9.05 18.56 9.88
C LYS A 135 9.07 17.48 8.77
N ASP A 136 10.26 17.17 8.26
CA ASP A 136 10.52 16.13 7.25
C ASP A 136 10.04 14.73 7.68
N LEU A 137 10.27 14.35 8.94
CA LEU A 137 9.84 13.05 9.46
C LEU A 137 8.31 12.98 9.61
N GLN A 138 7.68 14.10 9.99
CA GLN A 138 6.22 14.17 10.07
C GLN A 138 5.59 14.06 8.68
N TRP A 139 6.15 14.73 7.67
CA TRP A 139 5.68 14.56 6.29
C TRP A 139 5.91 13.15 5.75
N GLU A 140 7.04 12.52 6.07
CA GLU A 140 7.27 11.11 5.73
C GLU A 140 6.21 10.21 6.36
N LEU A 141 5.94 10.37 7.66
CA LEU A 141 4.89 9.64 8.37
C LEU A 141 3.51 9.82 7.71
N ASP A 142 3.09 11.06 7.46
CA ASP A 142 1.77 11.37 6.89
C ASP A 142 1.61 10.75 5.50
N LEU A 143 2.64 10.83 4.64
CA LEU A 143 2.61 10.22 3.31
C LEU A 143 2.58 8.69 3.35
N LEU A 144 3.24 8.06 4.33
CA LEU A 144 3.19 6.62 4.53
C LEU A 144 1.82 6.15 5.04
N ILE A 145 1.18 6.90 5.93
CA ILE A 145 -0.20 6.63 6.37
C ILE A 145 -1.19 6.78 5.20
N ASP A 146 -1.03 7.82 4.37
CA ASP A 146 -1.80 7.98 3.13
C ASP A 146 -1.57 6.80 2.16
N GLU A 147 -0.37 6.23 2.16
CA GLU A 147 -0.02 5.09 1.31
C GLU A 147 -0.67 3.79 1.77
N VAL A 148 -0.82 3.59 3.09
CA VAL A 148 -1.62 2.48 3.66
C VAL A 148 -3.06 2.56 3.13
N ASP A 149 -3.70 3.72 3.21
CA ASP A 149 -5.06 3.90 2.69
C ASP A 149 -5.12 3.68 1.18
N ARG A 150 -4.12 4.15 0.42
CA ARG A 150 -4.03 3.91 -1.03
C ARG A 150 -3.99 2.42 -1.35
N ILE A 151 -3.16 1.64 -0.63
CA ILE A 151 -3.05 0.19 -0.83
C ILE A 151 -4.35 -0.51 -0.46
N ALA A 152 -4.96 -0.16 0.68
CA ALA A 152 -6.25 -0.72 1.09
C ALA A 152 -7.35 -0.50 0.03
N SER A 153 -7.30 0.65 -0.64
CA SER A 153 -8.24 1.05 -1.68
C SER A 153 -7.96 0.41 -3.03
N LEU A 154 -6.67 0.19 -3.35
CA LEU A 154 -6.22 -0.50 -4.56
C LEU A 154 -6.43 -2.01 -4.48
N ALA A 155 -6.56 -2.56 -3.27
CA ALA A 155 -6.76 -3.98 -3.03
C ALA A 155 -8.12 -4.44 -3.56
N GLU A 156 -8.17 -4.73 -4.86
CA GLU A 156 -9.34 -5.22 -5.55
C GLU A 156 -9.03 -6.44 -6.41
N PHE A 157 -10.01 -7.34 -6.52
CA PHE A 157 -9.97 -8.45 -7.47
C PHE A 157 -11.33 -8.60 -8.14
N ARG A 158 -11.39 -8.39 -9.47
CA ARG A 158 -12.65 -8.46 -10.25
C ARG A 158 -13.79 -7.66 -9.58
N TYR A 159 -13.52 -6.40 -9.23
CA TYR A 159 -14.44 -5.49 -8.53
C TYR A 159 -14.75 -5.82 -7.05
N LEU A 160 -14.20 -6.90 -6.50
CA LEU A 160 -14.30 -7.20 -5.07
C LEU A 160 -13.27 -6.37 -4.31
N HIS A 161 -13.71 -5.53 -3.37
CA HIS A 161 -12.83 -4.77 -2.48
C HIS A 161 -12.39 -5.62 -1.30
N LEU A 162 -11.10 -5.96 -1.25
CA LEU A 162 -10.61 -6.95 -0.29
C LEU A 162 -10.50 -6.38 1.13
N PHE A 163 -9.98 -5.16 1.27
CA PHE A 163 -9.70 -4.56 2.58
C PHE A 163 -10.71 -3.51 3.03
N GLY A 164 -11.87 -3.43 2.36
CA GLY A 164 -12.95 -2.50 2.70
C GLY A 164 -13.75 -2.89 3.95
N GLY A 165 -13.63 -4.13 4.42
CA GLY A 165 -14.40 -4.66 5.55
C GLY A 165 -15.66 -5.43 5.16
N ASP A 166 -16.04 -5.43 3.88
CA ASP A 166 -17.20 -6.16 3.37
C ASP A 166 -17.11 -7.66 3.64
N TYR A 167 -15.90 -8.22 3.71
CA TYR A 167 -15.63 -9.65 3.94
C TYR A 167 -15.06 -9.95 5.33
N ALA A 168 -15.12 -9.01 6.27
CA ALA A 168 -14.66 -9.24 7.64
C ALA A 168 -15.57 -10.25 8.37
N LYS A 169 -15.05 -10.91 9.41
CA LYS A 169 -15.80 -11.90 10.20
C LYS A 169 -17.10 -11.35 10.80
N SER A 170 -17.09 -10.10 11.22
CA SER A 170 -18.25 -9.38 11.77
C SER A 170 -19.03 -8.58 10.72
N SER A 171 -18.71 -8.71 9.43
CA SER A 171 -19.39 -7.99 8.37
C SER A 171 -20.85 -8.42 8.25
N ARG A 172 -21.73 -7.43 8.10
CA ARG A 172 -23.16 -7.62 7.79
C ARG A 172 -23.47 -7.44 6.31
N THR A 173 -22.50 -6.96 5.52
CA THR A 173 -22.71 -6.55 4.13
C THR A 173 -22.55 -7.72 3.17
N ALA A 174 -21.44 -8.48 3.29
CA ALA A 174 -21.12 -9.55 2.35
C ALA A 174 -20.38 -10.71 3.03
N SER A 175 -20.29 -11.83 2.30
CA SER A 175 -19.51 -13.00 2.69
C SER A 175 -18.75 -13.53 1.48
N MET A 176 -17.56 -14.11 1.71
CA MET A 176 -16.75 -14.69 0.67
C MET A 176 -16.71 -16.21 0.83
N TRP A 177 -17.15 -16.93 -0.18
CA TRP A 177 -17.24 -18.40 -0.18
C TRP A 177 -16.35 -18.97 -1.27
N PHE A 178 -15.49 -19.91 -0.88
CA PHE A 178 -14.60 -20.63 -1.77
C PHE A 178 -15.06 -22.09 -1.89
N ILE A 179 -14.64 -22.73 -2.97
CA ILE A 179 -14.92 -24.14 -3.26
C ILE A 179 -13.62 -24.88 -3.02
N ASN A 180 -13.66 -25.91 -2.20
CA ASN A 180 -12.51 -26.77 -1.98
C ASN A 180 -12.31 -27.69 -3.19
N GLU A 181 -11.08 -27.75 -3.69
CA GLU A 181 -10.71 -28.49 -4.90
C GLU A 181 -10.87 -30.00 -4.76
N LYS A 182 -10.67 -30.56 -3.55
CA LYS A 182 -10.69 -32.02 -3.32
C LYS A 182 -12.09 -32.58 -3.14
N ASN A 183 -12.95 -31.90 -2.39
CA ASN A 183 -14.26 -32.41 -1.98
C ASN A 183 -15.45 -31.60 -2.55
N GLY A 184 -15.20 -30.48 -3.25
CA GLY A 184 -16.23 -29.62 -3.81
C GLY A 184 -17.04 -28.83 -2.76
N SER A 185 -16.70 -28.94 -1.48
CA SER A 185 -17.47 -28.28 -0.41
C SER A 185 -17.20 -26.78 -0.39
N LEU A 186 -18.23 -26.00 -0.07
CA LEU A 186 -18.09 -24.57 0.16
C LEU A 186 -17.52 -24.30 1.56
N PHE A 187 -16.54 -23.41 1.63
CA PHE A 187 -16.02 -22.90 2.90
C PHE A 187 -15.90 -21.37 2.85
N ARG A 188 -16.03 -20.74 4.01
CA ARG A 188 -16.04 -19.28 4.12
C ARG A 188 -14.64 -18.76 4.40
N VAL A 189 -14.23 -17.74 3.65
CA VAL A 189 -12.99 -17.00 3.86
C VAL A 189 -13.33 -15.62 4.41
N TYR A 190 -12.54 -15.18 5.37
CA TYR A 190 -12.66 -13.84 5.95
C TYR A 190 -11.45 -13.01 5.56
N ILE A 191 -11.68 -11.73 5.30
CA ILE A 191 -10.61 -10.75 5.08
C ILE A 191 -10.87 -9.55 5.97
N ALA A 192 -9.94 -9.25 6.88
CA ALA A 192 -10.06 -8.11 7.76
C ALA A 192 -9.84 -6.77 7.05
N THR A 193 -10.41 -5.70 7.62
CA THR A 193 -10.20 -4.32 7.15
C THR A 193 -8.77 -3.86 7.43
N MET A 194 -8.09 -3.34 6.41
CA MET A 194 -6.69 -2.87 6.48
C MET A 194 -6.53 -1.36 6.19
N THR A 195 -7.59 -0.58 6.36
CA THR A 195 -7.52 0.89 6.26
C THR A 195 -6.74 1.49 7.42
N SER A 196 -6.15 2.67 7.25
CA SER A 196 -5.39 3.35 8.30
C SER A 196 -6.20 3.56 9.58
N LYS A 197 -7.51 3.82 9.45
CA LYS A 197 -8.45 3.93 10.57
C LYS A 197 -8.67 2.59 11.28
N ALA A 198 -8.81 1.49 10.54
CA ALA A 198 -8.99 0.15 11.12
C ALA A 198 -7.71 -0.43 11.75
N LEU A 199 -6.54 0.08 11.33
CA LEU A 199 -5.24 -0.20 11.93
C LEU A 199 -4.90 0.77 13.08
N GLY A 200 -5.72 1.79 13.33
CA GLY A 200 -5.50 2.74 14.41
C GLY A 200 -4.39 3.76 14.16
N LEU A 201 -3.94 3.90 12.91
CA LEU A 201 -2.96 4.88 12.41
C LEU A 201 -3.55 6.28 12.19
N ARG A 202 -4.88 6.38 12.13
CA ARG A 202 -5.64 7.63 12.17
C ARG A 202 -6.61 7.61 13.35
N SER A 203 -6.89 8.78 13.92
CA SER A 203 -7.98 8.93 14.88
C SER A 203 -9.35 8.67 14.21
N LEU A 204 -10.37 8.43 15.03
CA LEU A 204 -11.75 8.32 14.54
C LEU A 204 -12.21 9.59 13.83
N ASP A 205 -11.70 10.74 14.28
CA ASP A 205 -11.93 12.08 13.72
C ASP A 205 -11.16 12.34 12.41
N GLY A 206 -10.32 11.40 11.97
CA GLY A 206 -9.54 11.49 10.73
C GLY A 206 -8.18 12.16 10.86
N ASN A 207 -7.84 12.69 12.04
CA ASN A 207 -6.54 13.28 12.34
C ASN A 207 -5.42 12.21 12.30
N TYR A 208 -4.26 12.59 11.77
CA TYR A 208 -3.06 11.75 11.75
C TYR A 208 -2.51 11.54 13.16
N LEU A 209 -1.91 10.38 13.41
CA LEU A 209 -1.03 10.23 14.55
C LEU A 209 0.18 11.14 14.34
N THR A 210 0.38 12.06 15.27
CA THR A 210 1.54 12.94 15.27
C THR A 210 2.70 12.30 16.02
N LEU A 211 3.92 12.55 15.54
CA LEU A 211 5.17 12.21 16.20
C LEU A 211 5.30 12.81 17.61
N SER A 212 4.50 13.82 17.95
CA SER A 212 4.43 14.43 19.30
C SER A 212 4.27 13.43 20.45
N ASN A 213 3.70 12.25 20.20
CA ASN A 213 3.61 11.16 21.17
C ASN A 213 4.19 9.86 20.58
N SER A 214 5.52 9.80 20.44
CA SER A 214 6.24 8.69 19.81
C SER A 214 6.02 7.34 20.52
N THR A 215 5.87 7.32 21.85
CA THR A 215 5.64 6.06 22.61
C THR A 215 4.28 5.46 22.33
N LEU A 216 3.22 6.29 22.28
CA LEU A 216 1.89 5.85 21.86
C LEU A 216 1.89 5.37 20.40
N LEU A 217 2.61 6.08 19.53
CA LEU A 217 2.78 5.72 18.13
C LEU A 217 3.42 4.33 17.98
N GLN A 218 4.53 4.06 18.69
CA GLN A 218 5.18 2.74 18.67
C GLN A 218 4.24 1.62 19.06
N LYS A 219 3.54 1.76 20.19
CA LYS A 219 2.60 0.75 20.67
C LYS A 219 1.51 0.45 19.62
N LYS A 220 0.92 1.48 19.03
CA LYS A 220 -0.09 1.32 17.96
C LYS A 220 0.47 0.64 16.71
N ILE A 221 1.72 0.93 16.34
CA ILE A 221 2.36 0.29 15.19
C ILE A 221 2.68 -1.18 15.46
N GLU A 222 3.11 -1.53 16.67
CA GLU A 222 3.34 -2.92 17.06
C GLU A 222 2.05 -3.74 16.98
N GLU A 223 0.95 -3.20 17.50
CA GLU A 223 -0.40 -3.78 17.37
C GLU A 223 -0.79 -3.94 15.89
N THR A 224 -0.51 -2.93 15.06
CA THR A 224 -0.75 -2.97 13.60
C THR A 224 0.04 -4.09 12.92
N ILE A 225 1.34 -4.20 13.23
CA ILE A 225 2.23 -5.23 12.66
C ILE A 225 1.73 -6.63 13.04
N LEU A 226 1.33 -6.82 14.29
CA LEU A 226 0.79 -8.08 14.77
C LEU A 226 -0.49 -8.46 14.01
N LYS A 227 -1.44 -7.52 13.90
CA LYS A 227 -2.69 -7.72 13.15
C LYS A 227 -2.47 -8.08 11.68
N ILE A 228 -1.54 -7.40 11.01
CA ILE A 228 -1.21 -7.69 9.60
C ILE A 228 -0.58 -9.09 9.47
N LYS A 229 0.29 -9.49 10.41
CA LYS A 229 0.91 -10.83 10.41
C LYS A 229 -0.11 -11.94 10.64
N GLU A 230 -1.04 -11.74 11.56
CA GLU A 230 -2.12 -12.68 11.83
C GLU A 230 -3.02 -12.88 10.60
N GLU A 231 -3.45 -11.78 9.98
CA GLU A 231 -4.24 -11.84 8.74
C GLU A 231 -3.48 -12.57 7.64
N ARG A 232 -2.19 -12.26 7.46
CA ARG A 232 -1.35 -12.92 6.46
C ARG A 232 -1.26 -14.42 6.72
N LYS A 233 -1.11 -14.84 7.97
CA LYS A 233 -1.08 -16.26 8.36
C LYS A 233 -2.41 -16.93 8.07
N GLN A 234 -3.52 -16.27 8.38
CA GLN A 234 -4.86 -16.77 8.09
C GLN A 234 -5.09 -16.94 6.58
N LEU A 235 -4.74 -15.95 5.76
CA LEU A 235 -4.85 -16.07 4.30
C LEU A 235 -3.90 -17.12 3.72
N GLN A 236 -2.70 -17.28 4.28
CA GLN A 236 -1.79 -18.35 3.87
C GLN A 236 -2.40 -19.74 4.11
N SER A 237 -3.06 -19.95 5.25
CA SER A 237 -3.74 -21.22 5.55
C SER A 237 -4.91 -21.57 4.60
N VAL A 238 -5.41 -20.60 3.83
CA VAL A 238 -6.43 -20.86 2.79
C VAL A 238 -5.82 -21.47 1.53
N LEU A 239 -4.50 -21.34 1.33
CA LEU A 239 -3.78 -21.88 0.19
C LEU A 239 -3.26 -23.30 0.42
N ASP A 240 -3.18 -23.73 1.67
CA ASP A 240 -2.66 -25.04 2.10
C ASP A 240 -3.78 -26.10 2.12
#